data_AF-A0A8H7Q5C4-F1
#
_entry.id   AF-A0A8H7Q5C4-F1
#
_cell.length_a   1.000
_cell.length_b   1.000
_cell.length_c   1.000
_cell.angle_alpha   90.00
_cell.angle_beta   90.00
_cell.angle_gamma   90.00
#
_symmetry.space_group_name_H-M   'P 1'
#
loop_
_entity.id
_entity.type
_entity.pdbx_description
1 polymer ?
#
loop_
_entity_poly.entity_id
_entity_poly.type
_entity_poly.pdbx_seq_one_letter_code
_entity_poly.pdbx_strand_id
1 'polypeptide(L)'
;MNLERVNWLFNKVVVFHDCWPEQGIQTPLRSGSTAKLKLHLSTVTAVPFSMISSRPSCSSPHVYYSGVMESFQLELHPERGPIYISLFKDVKNAAELRQRLLDQDASLAWALVNASLVVNTFQILLAINKAIHKEVTGKLKTHKINSEIVYDFSSTNNISQSLRRYGVSDDSTALIAIAIGGNPVDIEKAMQADIHGELAPLSSIPEFSDIKLIRKVIMDTIGYYDIMPLLNTFLLQYYQLNDNNISDNIDELMPLIAGAMALKEI
;
A
#
# COMPACT_ATOMS: atom_id res chain seq x y z
N MET A 1 -5.16 -22.87 -9.46
CA MET A 1 -4.53 -21.97 -8.48
C MET A 1 -3.33 -22.71 -7.88
N ASN A 2 -2.09 -22.28 -8.14
CA ASN A 2 -0.92 -22.96 -7.57
C ASN A 2 -0.76 -22.53 -6.10
N LEU A 3 -0.97 -23.46 -5.17
CA LEU A 3 -0.93 -23.19 -3.72
C LEU A 3 0.37 -22.51 -3.29
N GLU A 4 1.50 -22.77 -3.95
CA GLU A 4 2.79 -22.17 -3.60
C GLU A 4 2.84 -20.65 -3.83
N ARG A 5 2.18 -20.13 -4.88
CA ARG A 5 2.14 -18.69 -5.17
C ARG A 5 1.24 -17.92 -4.21
N VAL A 6 0.14 -18.54 -3.81
CA VAL A 6 -0.74 -18.02 -2.77
C VAL A 6 -0.01 -18.03 -1.43
N ASN A 7 0.71 -19.11 -1.10
CA ASN A 7 1.49 -19.19 0.13
C ASN A 7 2.65 -18.17 0.20
N TRP A 8 3.26 -17.81 -0.94
CA TRP A 8 4.27 -16.75 -1.01
C TRP A 8 3.70 -15.35 -0.75
N LEU A 9 2.54 -15.02 -1.34
CA LEU A 9 1.82 -13.78 -1.08
C LEU A 9 1.34 -13.71 0.38
N PHE A 10 0.81 -14.81 0.91
CA PHE A 10 0.34 -14.93 2.28
C PHE A 10 1.47 -14.78 3.30
N ASN A 11 2.60 -15.48 3.13
CA ASN A 11 3.73 -15.36 4.05
C ASN A 11 4.35 -13.95 4.02
N LYS A 12 4.34 -13.25 2.89
CA LYS A 12 4.90 -11.87 2.86
C LYS A 12 3.94 -10.81 3.38
N VAL A 13 2.65 -10.88 3.08
CA VAL A 13 1.66 -9.91 3.61
C VAL A 13 1.48 -10.07 5.12
N VAL A 14 1.47 -11.29 5.64
CA VAL A 14 1.37 -11.56 7.09
C VAL A 14 2.67 -11.21 7.82
N VAL A 15 3.85 -11.58 7.30
CA VAL A 15 5.14 -11.22 7.93
C VAL A 15 5.36 -9.69 7.94
N PHE A 16 4.89 -8.96 6.91
CA PHE A 16 4.96 -7.50 6.91
C PHE A 16 4.02 -6.85 7.93
N HIS A 17 2.83 -7.40 8.16
CA HIS A 17 1.92 -6.92 9.20
C HIS A 17 2.52 -7.15 10.60
N ASP A 18 3.14 -8.32 10.83
CA ASP A 18 3.73 -8.68 12.12
C ASP A 18 5.04 -7.92 12.44
N CYS A 19 5.70 -7.32 11.45
CA CYS A 19 6.96 -6.57 11.62
C CYS A 19 6.79 -5.05 11.71
N TRP A 20 5.57 -4.52 11.55
CA TRP A 20 5.33 -3.08 11.65
C TRP A 20 4.95 -2.70 13.09
N PRO A 21 5.68 -1.78 13.76
CA PRO A 21 5.29 -1.31 15.07
C PRO A 21 4.07 -0.40 14.92
N GLU A 22 2.89 -0.87 15.33
CA GLU A 22 1.76 0.01 15.64
C GLU A 22 2.22 1.04 16.67
N GLN A 23 2.19 2.32 16.32
CA GLN A 23 2.22 3.37 17.32
C GLN A 23 0.88 3.35 18.06
N GLY A 24 0.85 2.60 19.17
CA GLY A 24 0.06 2.96 20.35
C GLY A 24 -1.45 2.77 20.29
N ILE A 25 -1.94 1.55 20.04
CA ILE A 25 -3.27 1.14 20.53
C ILE A 25 -3.14 -0.21 21.24
N GLN A 26 -3.03 -0.20 22.57
CA GLN A 26 -3.20 -1.41 23.36
C GLN A 26 -4.68 -1.83 23.33
N THR A 27 -5.02 -2.86 22.58
CA THR A 27 -6.29 -3.59 22.79
C THR A 27 -6.07 -4.74 23.79
N PRO A 28 -6.94 -4.91 24.80
CA PRO A 28 -6.74 -5.93 25.83
C PRO A 28 -7.14 -7.31 25.28
N LEU A 29 -6.17 -8.21 25.15
CA LEU A 29 -6.39 -9.65 24.95
C LEU A 29 -7.11 -10.21 26.18
N ARG A 30 -8.44 -10.39 26.10
CA ARG A 30 -9.20 -11.21 27.05
C ARG A 30 -9.04 -12.69 26.70
N SER A 31 -8.59 -13.44 27.68
CA SER A 31 -8.40 -14.88 27.64
C SER A 31 -9.72 -15.64 27.53
N GLY A 32 -9.72 -16.70 26.71
CA GLY A 32 -10.64 -17.82 26.83
C GLY A 32 -11.51 -18.07 25.61
N SER A 33 -11.17 -19.10 24.83
CA SER A 33 -12.05 -20.25 24.53
C SER A 33 -11.40 -21.16 23.49
N THR A 34 -11.08 -22.37 23.89
CA THR A 34 -10.59 -23.46 23.03
C THR A 34 -11.74 -24.03 22.21
N ALA A 35 -11.77 -23.76 20.90
CA ALA A 35 -12.58 -24.54 19.95
C ALA A 35 -11.66 -25.51 19.19
N LYS A 36 -11.76 -26.80 19.53
CA LYS A 36 -11.10 -27.90 18.83
C LYS A 36 -11.79 -28.12 17.48
N LEU A 37 -11.10 -27.82 16.38
CA LEU A 37 -11.40 -28.37 15.05
C LEU A 37 -10.29 -29.35 14.67
N LYS A 38 -10.60 -30.65 14.71
CA LYS A 38 -9.76 -31.73 14.19
C LYS A 38 -9.77 -31.64 12.66
N LEU A 39 -8.74 -31.07 12.08
CA LEU A 39 -8.35 -31.34 10.69
C LEU A 39 -7.11 -32.23 10.72
N HIS A 40 -7.27 -33.41 10.12
CA HIS A 40 -6.24 -34.43 9.99
C HIS A 40 -5.27 -33.98 8.88
N LEU A 41 -4.21 -33.24 9.23
CA LEU A 41 -3.02 -33.10 8.40
C LEU A 41 -1.84 -33.71 9.16
N SER A 42 -1.37 -34.85 8.66
CA SER A 42 -0.15 -35.51 9.11
C SER A 42 1.08 -34.65 8.82
N THR A 43 1.83 -34.40 9.89
CA THR A 43 3.26 -34.02 9.95
C THR A 43 3.70 -32.75 9.22
N VAL A 44 3.39 -31.60 9.83
CA VAL A 44 4.37 -30.53 9.99
C VAL A 44 4.69 -30.50 11.48
N THR A 45 5.95 -30.78 11.85
CA THR A 45 6.42 -30.66 13.22
C THR A 45 6.25 -29.21 13.67
N ALA A 46 5.26 -28.95 14.51
CA ALA A 46 5.09 -27.69 15.20
C ALA A 46 6.33 -27.40 16.03
N VAL A 47 7.05 -26.33 15.70
CA VAL A 47 8.11 -25.82 16.58
C VAL A 47 7.42 -25.23 17.82
N PRO A 48 7.77 -25.65 19.05
CA PRO A 48 7.19 -25.09 20.27
C PRO A 48 7.44 -23.58 20.35
N PHE A 49 6.40 -22.82 20.70
CA PHE A 49 6.42 -21.36 20.88
C PHE A 49 7.47 -20.87 21.89
N SER A 50 8.06 -21.78 22.69
CA SER A 50 9.12 -21.50 23.66
C SER A 50 10.53 -21.39 23.08
N MET A 51 10.73 -21.47 21.75
CA MET A 51 12.05 -21.39 21.11
C MET A 51 12.29 -20.15 20.23
N ILE A 52 11.38 -19.17 20.19
CA ILE A 52 11.64 -17.85 19.59
C ILE A 52 12.12 -16.91 20.71
N SER A 53 13.26 -17.21 21.32
CA SER A 53 13.96 -16.31 22.24
C SER A 53 15.22 -15.75 21.58
N SER A 54 15.00 -14.88 20.61
CA SER A 54 15.89 -13.75 20.29
C SER A 54 15.21 -12.99 19.16
N ARG A 55 14.50 -11.92 19.52
CA ARG A 55 14.12 -10.90 18.54
C ARG A 55 15.43 -10.41 17.92
N PRO A 56 15.67 -10.56 16.60
CA PRO A 56 16.75 -9.81 15.98
C PRO A 56 16.46 -8.33 16.23
N SER A 57 17.41 -7.62 16.83
CA SER A 57 17.29 -6.18 17.00
C SER A 57 17.21 -5.56 15.61
N CYS A 58 16.01 -5.17 15.19
CA CYS A 58 15.83 -4.34 14.02
C CYS A 58 16.46 -2.99 14.34
N SER A 59 17.68 -2.78 13.87
CA SER A 59 18.29 -1.45 13.86
C SER A 59 17.44 -0.58 12.93
N SER A 60 16.75 0.40 13.49
CA SER A 60 15.97 1.39 12.74
C SER A 60 16.81 1.96 11.59
N PRO A 61 16.32 1.93 10.33
CA PRO A 61 16.98 2.62 9.24
C PRO A 61 17.01 4.11 9.59
N HIS A 62 18.18 4.73 9.53
CA HIS A 62 18.35 6.14 9.85
C HIS A 62 17.47 7.02 8.94
N VAL A 63 16.40 7.56 9.52
CA VAL A 63 15.46 8.49 8.88
C VAL A 63 16.10 9.87 8.81
N TYR A 64 16.20 10.44 7.61
CA TYR A 64 16.50 11.87 7.46
C TYR A 64 15.20 12.64 7.72
N TYR A 65 15.12 13.35 8.85
CA TYR A 65 13.99 14.21 9.17
C TYR A 65 14.23 15.61 8.57
N SER A 66 13.90 15.77 7.30
CA SER A 66 13.33 17.05 6.84
C SER A 66 11.84 16.93 7.11
N GLY A 67 11.30 17.74 8.01
CA GLY A 67 10.16 17.41 8.89
C GLY A 67 8.82 16.99 8.27
N VAL A 68 8.71 16.76 6.96
CA VAL A 68 7.46 16.34 6.30
C VAL A 68 7.64 15.30 5.18
N MET A 69 8.83 15.18 4.57
CA MET A 69 9.14 14.11 3.61
C MET A 69 9.74 12.91 4.33
N GLU A 70 9.13 11.74 4.20
CA GLU A 70 9.61 10.52 4.86
C GLU A 70 10.40 9.63 3.89
N SER A 71 11.44 8.97 4.41
CA SER A 71 12.29 8.07 3.64
C SER A 71 12.13 6.62 4.09
N PHE A 72 11.98 5.72 3.12
CA PHE A 72 11.85 4.28 3.32
C PHE A 72 12.91 3.53 2.54
N GLN A 73 13.37 2.41 3.07
CA GLN A 73 14.26 1.49 2.36
C GLN A 73 13.47 0.25 1.94
N LEU A 74 13.67 -0.19 0.70
CA LEU A 74 13.02 -1.40 0.22
C LEU A 74 13.92 -2.61 0.45
N GLU A 75 13.46 -3.55 1.27
CA GLU A 75 14.21 -4.76 1.58
C GLU A 75 14.40 -5.68 0.36
N LEU A 76 13.42 -5.71 -0.55
CA LEU A 76 13.44 -6.61 -1.71
C LEU A 76 14.34 -6.10 -2.84
N HIS A 77 14.53 -4.79 -2.92
CA HIS A 77 15.24 -4.11 -4.01
C HIS A 77 16.08 -2.94 -3.47
N PRO A 78 17.04 -3.19 -2.54
CA PRO A 78 17.83 -2.13 -1.92
C PRO A 78 18.71 -1.37 -2.93
N GLU A 79 19.03 -1.99 -4.07
CA GLU A 79 19.80 -1.39 -5.17
C GLU A 79 19.11 -0.19 -5.83
N ARG A 80 17.79 -0.05 -5.68
CA ARG A 80 17.04 1.09 -6.23
C ARG A 80 17.22 2.37 -5.40
N GLY A 81 17.74 2.24 -4.18
CA GLY A 81 17.96 3.35 -3.26
C GLY A 81 16.72 3.69 -2.42
N PRO A 82 16.82 4.77 -1.62
CA PRO A 82 15.73 5.21 -0.75
C PRO A 82 14.49 5.60 -1.55
N ILE A 83 13.33 5.33 -0.98
CA ILE A 83 12.04 5.83 -1.44
C ILE A 83 11.71 7.06 -0.63
N TYR A 84 11.30 8.13 -1.31
CA TYR A 84 10.85 9.35 -0.67
C TYR A 84 9.37 9.54 -0.92
N ILE A 85 8.61 9.75 0.16
CA ILE A 85 7.15 9.90 0.12
C ILE A 85 6.80 11.21 0.81
N SER A 86 6.03 12.04 0.11
CA SER A 86 5.54 13.33 0.59
C SER A 86 4.03 13.41 0.38
N LEU A 87 3.29 13.82 1.41
CA LEU A 87 1.87 14.17 1.28
C LEU A 87 1.75 15.68 1.13
N PHE A 88 1.02 16.11 0.11
CA PHE A 88 0.64 17.49 -0.13
C PHE A 88 -0.86 17.65 0.10
N LYS A 89 -1.24 18.66 0.87
CA LYS A 89 -2.62 19.11 1.03
C LYS A 89 -2.80 20.49 0.39
N ASP A 90 -4.05 20.91 0.26
CA ASP A 90 -4.42 22.22 -0.28
C ASP A 90 -3.84 22.51 -1.68
N VAL A 91 -3.62 21.48 -2.49
CA VAL A 91 -3.01 21.57 -3.83
C VAL A 91 -3.84 22.47 -4.74
N LYS A 92 -3.20 23.43 -5.40
CA LYS A 92 -3.84 24.45 -6.25
C LYS A 92 -3.60 24.25 -7.75
N ASN A 93 -2.60 23.47 -8.14
CA ASN A 93 -2.20 23.28 -9.54
C ASN A 93 -2.40 21.85 -10.06
N ALA A 94 -3.37 21.10 -9.52
CA ALA A 94 -3.61 19.71 -9.92
C ALA A 94 -3.92 19.54 -11.42
N ALA A 95 -4.71 20.42 -12.01
CA ALA A 95 -4.99 20.41 -13.46
C ALA A 95 -3.72 20.64 -14.30
N GLU A 96 -2.81 21.50 -13.85
CA GLU A 96 -1.51 21.74 -14.49
C GLU A 96 -0.63 20.49 -14.40
N LEU A 97 -0.52 19.90 -13.22
CA LEU A 97 0.23 18.66 -12.98
C LEU A 97 -0.27 17.51 -13.85
N ARG A 98 -1.60 17.34 -13.91
CA ARG A 98 -2.23 16.34 -14.78
C ARG A 98 -1.88 16.58 -16.24
N GLN A 99 -1.89 17.84 -16.68
CA GLN A 99 -1.56 18.14 -18.07
C GLN A 99 -0.09 17.87 -18.38
N ARG A 100 0.84 18.22 -17.48
CA ARG A 100 2.27 17.85 -17.61
C ARG A 100 2.46 16.34 -17.72
N LEU A 101 1.69 15.53 -16.96
CA LEU A 101 1.70 14.08 -17.06
C LEU A 101 1.20 13.58 -18.44
N LEU A 102 0.15 14.20 -18.99
CA LEU A 102 -0.40 13.86 -20.31
C LEU A 102 0.56 14.23 -21.44
N ASP A 103 1.26 15.37 -21.31
CA ASP A 103 2.29 15.82 -22.23
C ASP A 103 3.61 15.04 -22.09
N GLN A 104 3.66 14.05 -21.18
CA GLN A 104 4.82 13.22 -20.89
C GLN A 104 6.07 14.02 -20.49
N ASP A 105 5.87 15.14 -19.80
CA ASP A 105 6.93 16.03 -19.32
C ASP A 105 7.98 15.22 -18.53
N ALA A 106 9.21 15.22 -19.04
CA ALA A 106 10.31 14.48 -18.44
C ALA A 106 10.85 15.13 -17.15
N SER A 107 10.53 16.41 -16.91
CA SER A 107 10.93 17.11 -15.69
C SER A 107 10.15 16.62 -14.46
N LEU A 108 8.94 16.09 -14.66
CA LEU A 108 8.10 15.56 -13.59
C LEU A 108 8.52 14.12 -13.24
N ALA A 109 9.50 14.01 -12.36
CA ALA A 109 10.19 12.75 -12.05
C ALA A 109 9.53 11.91 -10.94
N TRP A 110 8.38 12.33 -10.40
CA TRP A 110 7.68 11.67 -9.29
C TRP A 110 6.41 10.96 -9.78
N ALA A 111 6.01 9.89 -9.08
CA ALA A 111 4.66 9.36 -9.19
C ALA A 111 3.72 10.22 -8.34
N LEU A 112 2.59 10.64 -8.92
CA LEU A 112 1.57 11.43 -8.25
C LEU A 112 0.30 10.60 -8.07
N VAL A 113 -0.09 10.39 -6.82
CA VAL A 113 -1.21 9.55 -6.41
C VAL A 113 -2.26 10.42 -5.70
N ASN A 114 -3.53 10.23 -6.03
CA ASN A 114 -4.64 10.86 -5.31
C ASN A 114 -4.76 10.27 -3.90
N ALA A 115 -4.63 11.11 -2.88
CA ALA A 115 -4.69 10.69 -1.48
C ALA A 115 -6.06 10.16 -1.05
N SER A 116 -7.14 10.51 -1.77
CA SER A 116 -8.51 10.11 -1.39
C SER A 116 -8.78 8.61 -1.45
N LEU A 117 -7.92 7.85 -2.12
CA LEU A 117 -8.01 6.40 -2.28
C LEU A 117 -6.89 5.63 -1.58
N VAL A 118 -6.09 6.34 -0.79
CA VAL A 118 -4.99 5.76 -0.02
C VAL A 118 -5.37 5.79 1.46
N VAL A 119 -5.21 4.65 2.13
CA VAL A 119 -5.55 4.48 3.55
C VAL A 119 -4.36 4.76 4.44
N ASN A 120 -3.19 4.21 4.11
CA ASN A 120 -1.99 4.36 4.92
C ASN A 120 -0.70 4.15 4.09
N THR A 121 0.43 4.38 4.74
CA THR A 121 1.76 4.23 4.14
C THR A 121 2.06 2.80 3.69
N PHE A 122 1.50 1.78 4.36
CA PHE A 122 1.67 0.38 3.95
C PHE A 122 1.12 0.12 2.54
N GLN A 123 -0.07 0.65 2.21
CA GLN A 123 -0.63 0.56 0.86
C GLN A 123 0.33 1.14 -0.20
N ILE A 124 0.96 2.28 0.11
CA ILE A 124 1.90 2.96 -0.77
C ILE A 124 3.14 2.08 -1.01
N LEU A 125 3.76 1.60 0.07
CA LEU A 125 4.95 0.75 -0.02
C LEU A 125 4.66 -0.56 -0.75
N LEU A 126 3.46 -1.14 -0.59
CA LEU A 126 3.05 -2.34 -1.34
C LEU A 126 3.02 -2.08 -2.85
N ALA A 127 2.40 -0.97 -3.29
CA ALA A 127 2.35 -0.60 -4.71
C ALA A 127 3.76 -0.34 -5.27
N ILE A 128 4.62 0.37 -4.52
CA ILE A 128 6.00 0.67 -4.92
C ILE A 128 6.83 -0.62 -5.09
N ASN A 129 6.79 -1.52 -4.10
CA ASN A 129 7.51 -2.80 -4.18
C ASN A 129 7.06 -3.61 -5.40
N LYS A 130 5.75 -3.64 -5.68
CA LYS A 130 5.20 -4.36 -6.84
C LYS A 130 5.69 -3.75 -8.17
N ALA A 131 5.62 -2.43 -8.29
CA ALA A 131 6.03 -1.71 -9.49
C ALA A 131 7.52 -1.89 -9.78
N ILE A 132 8.37 -1.78 -8.75
CA ILE A 132 9.82 -1.97 -8.87
C ILE A 132 10.14 -3.42 -9.22
N HIS A 133 9.48 -4.39 -8.60
CA HIS A 133 9.68 -5.80 -8.95
C HIS A 133 9.38 -6.07 -10.43
N LYS A 134 8.32 -5.45 -10.98
CA LYS A 134 8.00 -5.54 -12.41
C LYS A 134 9.03 -4.86 -13.28
N GLU A 135 9.54 -3.70 -12.87
CA GLU A 135 10.62 -3.01 -13.59
C GLU A 135 11.86 -3.89 -13.69
N VAL A 136 12.34 -4.41 -12.55
CA VAL A 136 13.54 -5.26 -12.48
C VAL A 136 13.36 -6.55 -13.28
N THR A 137 12.14 -7.10 -13.33
CA THR A 137 11.83 -8.32 -14.10
C THR A 137 11.43 -8.07 -15.56
N GLY A 138 11.42 -6.81 -16.03
CA GLY A 138 11.06 -6.46 -17.40
C GLY A 138 9.58 -6.68 -17.74
N LYS A 139 8.69 -6.59 -16.74
CA LYS A 139 7.25 -6.88 -16.83
C LYS A 139 6.36 -5.65 -16.58
N LEU A 140 6.91 -4.44 -16.73
CA LEU A 140 6.11 -3.22 -16.67
C LEU A 140 4.94 -3.30 -17.66
N LYS A 141 3.75 -2.88 -17.19
CA LYS A 141 2.57 -2.74 -18.06
C LYS A 141 2.48 -1.34 -18.63
N THR A 142 2.97 -0.36 -17.90
CA THR A 142 3.07 1.05 -18.30
C THR A 142 4.46 1.39 -18.85
N HIS A 143 4.61 2.61 -19.37
CA HIS A 143 5.86 3.04 -20.00
C HIS A 143 6.97 3.43 -19.02
N LYS A 144 6.62 3.88 -17.81
CA LYS A 144 7.57 4.38 -16.81
C LYS A 144 7.24 3.80 -15.44
N ILE A 145 8.24 3.65 -14.58
CA ILE A 145 8.03 3.19 -13.19
C ILE A 145 7.04 4.07 -12.42
N ASN A 146 7.06 5.39 -12.64
CA ASN A 146 6.14 6.32 -11.96
C ASN A 146 4.67 6.02 -12.27
N SER A 147 4.34 5.77 -13.54
CA SER A 147 2.98 5.37 -13.94
C SER A 147 2.65 3.96 -13.48
N GLU A 148 3.65 3.07 -13.37
CA GLU A 148 3.43 1.72 -12.86
C GLU A 148 3.06 1.72 -11.38
N ILE A 149 3.71 2.56 -10.57
CA ILE A 149 3.36 2.74 -9.15
C ILE A 149 1.89 3.11 -9.02
N VAL A 150 1.43 4.14 -9.75
CA VAL A 150 0.02 4.57 -9.75
C VAL A 150 -0.90 3.45 -10.25
N TYR A 151 -0.49 2.72 -11.29
CA TYR A 151 -1.23 1.56 -11.79
C TYR A 151 -1.35 0.46 -10.72
N ASP A 152 -0.31 0.20 -9.94
CA ASP A 152 -0.28 -0.88 -8.95
C ASP A 152 -1.08 -0.64 -7.67
N PHE A 153 -1.56 0.59 -7.44
CA PHE A 153 -2.62 0.85 -6.45
C PHE A 153 -3.96 0.21 -6.86
N SER A 154 -4.22 0.06 -8.15
CA SER A 154 -5.49 -0.47 -8.64
C SER A 154 -5.50 -1.98 -8.65
N SER A 155 -6.61 -2.59 -8.24
CA SER A 155 -6.90 -4.01 -8.38
C SER A 155 -7.31 -4.45 -9.80
N THR A 156 -7.45 -3.51 -10.74
CA THR A 156 -7.96 -3.78 -12.11
C THR A 156 -6.84 -3.78 -13.14
N ASN A 157 -7.01 -4.52 -14.24
CA ASN A 157 -6.04 -4.60 -15.33
C ASN A 157 -6.15 -3.46 -16.35
N ASN A 158 -7.10 -2.53 -16.19
CA ASN A 158 -7.31 -1.44 -17.12
C ASN A 158 -6.42 -0.24 -16.75
N ILE A 159 -5.27 -0.11 -17.42
CA ILE A 159 -4.28 0.95 -17.18
C ILE A 159 -4.93 2.34 -17.17
N SER A 160 -5.74 2.66 -18.18
CA SER A 160 -6.37 3.99 -18.30
C SER A 160 -7.32 4.28 -17.14
N GLN A 161 -8.09 3.28 -16.72
CA GLN A 161 -9.00 3.42 -15.58
C GLN A 161 -8.21 3.55 -14.27
N SER A 162 -7.15 2.79 -14.08
CA SER A 162 -6.29 2.87 -12.90
C SER A 162 -5.65 4.24 -12.76
N LEU A 163 -5.05 4.77 -13.83
CA LEU A 163 -4.41 6.09 -13.83
C LEU A 163 -5.42 7.22 -13.61
N ARG A 164 -6.63 7.13 -14.18
CA ARG A 164 -7.69 8.12 -13.93
C ARG A 164 -8.21 8.10 -12.50
N ARG A 165 -8.22 6.93 -11.87
CA ARG A 165 -8.80 6.73 -10.54
C ARG A 165 -7.80 7.08 -9.44
N TYR A 166 -6.58 6.53 -9.53
CA TYR A 166 -5.54 6.68 -8.51
C TYR A 166 -4.52 7.77 -8.82
N GLY A 167 -4.44 8.26 -10.07
CA GLY A 167 -3.59 9.39 -10.43
C GLY A 167 -4.26 10.73 -10.17
N VAL A 168 -3.59 11.80 -10.59
CA VAL A 168 -4.07 13.19 -10.44
C VAL A 168 -5.32 13.45 -11.28
N SER A 169 -6.31 14.06 -10.65
CA SER A 169 -7.49 14.65 -11.28
C SER A 169 -7.45 16.18 -11.17
N ASP A 170 -8.22 16.88 -12.01
CA ASP A 170 -8.22 18.36 -12.03
C ASP A 170 -8.69 18.97 -10.70
N ASP A 171 -9.49 18.22 -9.95
CA ASP A 171 -10.07 18.55 -8.65
C ASP A 171 -9.31 17.96 -7.45
N SER A 172 -8.16 17.32 -7.69
CA SER A 172 -7.35 16.76 -6.60
C SER A 172 -6.84 17.86 -5.67
N THR A 173 -7.24 17.82 -4.40
CA THR A 173 -6.80 18.76 -3.36
C THR A 173 -5.71 18.20 -2.46
N ALA A 174 -5.55 16.87 -2.42
CA ALA A 174 -4.51 16.18 -1.67
C ALA A 174 -3.83 15.12 -2.54
N LEU A 175 -2.51 15.17 -2.60
CA LEU A 175 -1.68 14.33 -3.46
C LEU A 175 -0.54 13.70 -2.67
N ILE A 176 -0.22 12.46 -2.98
CA ILE A 176 0.98 11.79 -2.51
C ILE A 176 1.99 11.80 -3.66
N ALA A 177 3.17 12.35 -3.41
CA ALA A 177 4.30 12.35 -4.32
C ALA A 177 5.32 11.30 -3.89
N ILE A 178 5.78 10.48 -4.85
CA ILE A 178 6.68 9.36 -4.60
C ILE A 178 7.89 9.49 -5.54
N ALA A 179 9.09 9.46 -4.98
CA ALA A 179 10.35 9.39 -5.73
C ALA A 179 11.19 8.16 -5.33
N ILE A 180 11.97 7.65 -6.29
CA ILE A 180 12.86 6.49 -6.10
C ILE A 180 14.31 6.96 -6.28
N GLY A 181 15.13 6.74 -5.27
CA GLY A 181 16.54 7.09 -5.25
C GLY A 181 16.79 8.61 -5.29
N GLY A 182 18.05 9.00 -5.43
CA GLY A 182 18.48 10.39 -5.54
C GLY A 182 18.81 11.08 -4.21
N ASN A 183 19.12 12.37 -4.27
CA ASN A 183 19.46 13.17 -3.10
C ASN A 183 18.17 13.72 -2.44
N PRO A 184 17.95 13.52 -1.13
CA PRO A 184 16.70 13.92 -0.48
C PRO A 184 16.44 15.43 -0.55
N VAL A 185 17.48 16.26 -0.42
CA VAL A 185 17.35 17.72 -0.40
C VAL A 185 16.92 18.25 -1.77
N ASP A 186 17.54 17.72 -2.84
CA ASP A 186 17.22 18.13 -4.20
C ASP A 186 15.80 17.68 -4.59
N ILE A 187 15.41 16.46 -4.17
CA ILE A 187 14.09 15.90 -4.45
C ILE A 187 12.99 16.70 -3.75
N GLU A 188 13.14 16.96 -2.46
CA GLU A 188 12.13 17.72 -1.71
C GLU A 188 11.95 19.12 -2.30
N LYS A 189 13.06 19.80 -2.60
CA LYS A 189 13.04 21.14 -3.21
C LYS A 189 12.36 21.13 -4.57
N ALA A 190 12.63 20.12 -5.40
CA ALA A 190 12.02 20.01 -6.72
C ALA A 190 10.53 19.64 -6.65
N MET A 191 10.13 18.74 -5.73
CA MET A 191 8.71 18.45 -5.47
C MET A 191 7.95 19.70 -5.03
N GLN A 192 8.51 20.49 -4.11
CA GLN A 192 7.92 21.75 -3.65
C GLN A 192 7.85 22.82 -4.74
N ALA A 193 8.77 22.80 -5.71
CA ALA A 193 8.73 23.70 -6.85
C ALA A 193 7.65 23.33 -7.87
N ASP A 194 7.37 22.03 -8.05
CA ASP A 194 6.36 21.54 -8.98
C ASP A 194 4.94 21.54 -8.39
N ILE A 195 4.78 21.23 -7.11
CA ILE A 195 3.48 21.00 -6.47
C ILE A 195 3.11 22.20 -5.61
N HIS A 196 2.13 22.99 -6.08
CA HIS A 196 1.64 24.17 -5.37
C HIS A 196 0.65 23.76 -4.27
N GLY A 197 1.16 23.28 -3.14
CA GLY A 197 0.39 22.89 -1.96
C GLY A 197 1.23 22.98 -0.68
N GLU A 198 0.65 22.55 0.43
CA GLU A 198 1.34 22.48 1.71
C GLU A 198 1.75 21.04 2.00
N LEU A 199 2.99 20.82 2.45
CA LEU A 199 3.39 19.51 2.93
C LEU A 199 2.66 19.17 4.24
N ALA A 200 2.21 17.91 4.35
CA ALA A 200 1.58 17.36 5.54
C ALA A 200 2.24 16.02 5.95
N PRO A 201 2.26 15.66 7.25
CA PRO A 201 2.82 14.39 7.71
C PRO A 201 2.09 13.19 7.10
N LEU A 202 2.79 12.08 6.78
CA LEU A 202 2.11 10.90 6.23
C LEU A 202 1.13 10.27 7.24
N SER A 203 1.30 10.52 8.54
CA SER A 203 0.34 10.11 9.56
C SER A 203 -1.05 10.75 9.38
N SER A 204 -1.16 11.86 8.63
CA SER A 204 -2.43 12.53 8.32
C SER A 204 -3.13 11.99 7.07
N ILE A 205 -2.58 10.98 6.37
CA ILE A 205 -3.23 10.35 5.20
C ILE A 205 -4.72 9.99 5.47
N PRO A 206 -5.09 9.38 6.61
CA PRO A 206 -6.48 9.01 6.88
C PRO A 206 -7.47 10.18 6.88
N GLU A 207 -7.00 11.41 7.09
CA GLU A 207 -7.84 12.63 7.07
C GLU A 207 -8.29 12.99 5.65
N PHE A 208 -7.54 12.55 4.63
CA PHE A 208 -7.82 12.81 3.22
C PHE A 208 -8.51 11.64 2.52
N SER A 209 -8.55 10.47 3.15
CA SER A 209 -9.14 9.25 2.59
C SER A 209 -10.67 9.34 2.54
N ASP A 210 -11.25 9.07 1.37
CA ASP A 210 -12.71 8.94 1.22
C ASP A 210 -13.10 7.47 1.41
N ILE A 211 -13.49 7.12 2.64
CA ILE A 211 -13.90 5.76 3.03
C ILE A 211 -15.05 5.24 2.14
N LYS A 212 -15.99 6.10 1.73
CA LYS A 212 -17.11 5.69 0.87
C LYS A 212 -16.62 5.32 -0.52
N LEU A 213 -15.72 6.13 -1.08
CA LEU A 213 -15.12 5.86 -2.38
C LEU A 213 -14.22 4.61 -2.33
N ILE A 214 -13.39 4.47 -1.31
CA ILE A 214 -12.52 3.31 -1.09
C ILE A 214 -13.36 2.04 -1.00
N ARG A 215 -14.40 2.03 -0.15
CA ARG A 215 -15.33 0.91 -0.04
C ARG A 215 -15.95 0.57 -1.38
N LYS A 216 -16.45 1.56 -2.12
CA LYS A 216 -17.04 1.35 -3.44
C LYS A 216 -16.05 0.67 -4.39
N VAL A 217 -14.81 1.17 -4.45
CA VAL A 217 -13.77 0.60 -5.32
C VAL A 217 -13.43 -0.84 -4.95
N ILE A 218 -13.32 -1.14 -3.65
CA ILE A 218 -13.09 -2.50 -3.15
C ILE A 218 -14.28 -3.39 -3.49
N MET A 219 -15.52 -2.93 -3.29
CA MET A 219 -16.73 -3.70 -3.59
C MET A 219 -16.87 -4.00 -5.07
N ASP A 220 -16.65 -3.01 -5.94
CA ASP A 220 -16.64 -3.19 -7.39
C ASP A 220 -15.61 -4.27 -7.79
N THR A 221 -14.46 -4.29 -7.13
CA THR A 221 -13.41 -5.30 -7.35
C THR A 221 -13.86 -6.68 -6.89
N ILE A 222 -14.40 -6.78 -5.68
CA ILE A 222 -14.79 -8.05 -5.11
C ILE A 222 -15.94 -8.67 -5.91
N GLY A 223 -16.95 -7.88 -6.27
CA GLY A 223 -18.04 -8.32 -7.12
C GLY A 223 -17.58 -8.78 -8.50
N TYR A 224 -16.54 -8.14 -9.06
CA TYR A 224 -15.97 -8.52 -10.36
C TYR A 224 -15.28 -9.89 -10.34
N TYR A 225 -14.55 -10.21 -9.27
CA TYR A 225 -13.77 -11.45 -9.18
C TYR A 225 -14.50 -12.60 -8.46
N ASP A 226 -15.73 -12.40 -8.00
CA ASP A 226 -16.46 -13.34 -7.14
C ASP A 226 -15.59 -13.86 -5.97
N ILE A 227 -14.73 -12.98 -5.45
CA ILE A 227 -13.74 -13.31 -4.41
C ILE A 227 -14.33 -13.28 -3.01
N MET A 228 -15.62 -12.93 -2.85
CA MET A 228 -16.31 -12.92 -1.55
C MET A 228 -16.17 -14.24 -0.79
N PRO A 229 -16.26 -15.44 -1.39
CA PRO A 229 -16.09 -16.69 -0.63
C PRO A 229 -14.66 -16.89 -0.11
N LEU A 230 -13.65 -16.53 -0.91
CA LEU A 230 -12.22 -16.62 -0.53
C LEU A 230 -11.85 -15.56 0.52
N LEU A 231 -12.35 -14.34 0.35
CA LEU A 231 -12.20 -13.25 1.30
C LEU A 231 -12.96 -13.51 2.59
N ASN A 232 -14.21 -13.96 2.56
CA ASN A 232 -14.95 -14.33 3.78
C ASN A 232 -14.22 -15.43 4.54
N THR A 233 -13.67 -16.45 3.87
CA THR A 233 -12.86 -17.46 4.55
C THR A 233 -11.64 -16.85 5.25
N PHE A 234 -10.96 -15.88 4.61
CA PHE A 234 -9.80 -15.19 5.18
C PHE A 234 -10.17 -14.20 6.32
N LEU A 235 -11.20 -13.38 6.11
CA LEU A 235 -11.67 -12.34 7.02
C LEU A 235 -12.35 -12.94 8.26
N LEU A 236 -13.14 -14.01 8.12
CA LEU A 236 -13.77 -14.72 9.23
C LEU A 236 -12.73 -15.45 10.09
N GLN A 237 -11.67 -15.98 9.47
CA GLN A 237 -10.66 -16.76 10.19
C GLN A 237 -9.59 -15.90 10.88
N TYR A 238 -9.35 -14.66 10.42
CA TYR A 238 -8.28 -13.80 10.95
C TYR A 238 -8.78 -12.52 11.66
N TYR A 239 -9.91 -11.93 11.23
CA TYR A 239 -10.34 -10.61 11.71
C TYR A 239 -11.69 -10.59 12.45
N GLN A 240 -12.36 -11.74 12.63
CA GLN A 240 -13.68 -11.83 13.30
C GLN A 240 -14.73 -10.84 12.74
N LEU A 241 -14.62 -10.49 11.46
CA LEU A 241 -15.57 -9.58 10.81
C LEU A 241 -16.91 -10.31 10.65
N ASN A 242 -17.94 -9.84 11.36
CA ASN A 242 -19.28 -10.42 11.28
C ASN A 242 -19.92 -10.13 9.91
N ASP A 243 -20.54 -11.17 9.34
CA ASP A 243 -21.12 -11.18 8.01
C ASP A 243 -21.93 -9.90 7.66
N ASN A 244 -21.63 -9.37 6.47
CA ASN A 244 -22.39 -8.39 5.69
C ASN A 244 -22.28 -6.90 6.05
N ASN A 245 -21.45 -6.48 7.00
CA ASN A 245 -21.22 -5.04 7.24
C ASN A 245 -19.72 -4.73 7.19
N ILE A 246 -19.24 -4.37 5.99
CA ILE A 246 -17.87 -3.86 5.83
C ILE A 246 -17.73 -2.62 6.71
N SER A 247 -16.81 -2.71 7.66
CA SER A 247 -16.59 -1.71 8.69
C SER A 247 -16.42 -0.30 8.13
N ASP A 248 -16.91 0.68 8.88
CA ASP A 248 -16.58 2.09 8.67
C ASP A 248 -15.17 2.43 9.16
N ASN A 249 -14.50 1.49 9.84
CA ASN A 249 -13.10 1.62 10.22
C ASN A 249 -12.19 1.39 9.02
N ILE A 250 -11.40 2.40 8.68
CA ILE A 250 -10.50 2.38 7.51
C ILE A 250 -9.39 1.32 7.65
N ASP A 251 -8.94 1.04 8.87
CA ASP A 251 -7.87 0.07 9.14
C ASP A 251 -8.33 -1.37 8.86
N GLU A 252 -9.61 -1.67 9.08
CA GLU A 252 -10.19 -2.98 8.79
C GLU A 252 -10.33 -3.25 7.28
N LEU A 253 -10.23 -2.21 6.44
CA LEU A 253 -10.22 -2.34 4.99
C LEU A 253 -8.85 -2.70 4.42
N MET A 254 -7.78 -2.50 5.19
CA MET A 254 -6.42 -2.69 4.67
C MET A 254 -6.11 -4.11 4.17
N PRO A 255 -6.49 -5.19 4.89
CA PRO A 255 -6.31 -6.55 4.39
C PRO A 255 -7.08 -6.81 3.08
N LEU A 256 -8.29 -6.25 2.95
CA LEU A 256 -9.10 -6.33 1.74
C LEU A 256 -8.41 -5.63 0.57
N ILE A 257 -7.91 -4.41 0.79
CA ILE A 257 -7.20 -3.61 -0.21
C ILE A 257 -5.92 -4.32 -0.64
N ALA A 258 -5.09 -4.74 0.32
CA ALA A 258 -3.83 -5.43 0.04
C ALA A 258 -4.07 -6.75 -0.71
N GLY A 259 -5.08 -7.53 -0.30
CA GLY A 259 -5.50 -8.75 -0.98
C GLY A 259 -5.94 -8.48 -2.42
N ALA A 260 -6.79 -7.48 -2.64
CA ALA A 260 -7.24 -7.07 -3.98
C ALA A 260 -6.07 -6.60 -4.87
N MET A 261 -5.13 -5.81 -4.33
CA MET A 261 -3.92 -5.39 -5.04
C MET A 261 -2.99 -6.57 -5.38
N ALA A 262 -2.91 -7.57 -4.50
CA ALA A 262 -2.10 -8.77 -4.70
C ALA A 262 -2.69 -9.73 -5.73
N LEU A 263 -4.03 -9.86 -5.77
CA LEU A 263 -4.73 -10.72 -6.73
C LEU A 263 -4.70 -10.17 -8.16
N LYS A 264 -4.53 -8.86 -8.32
CA LYS A 264 -4.27 -8.24 -9.62
C LYS A 264 -3.00 -8.86 -10.21
N GLU A 265 -3.17 -9.68 -11.26
CA GLU A 265 -2.16 -10.42 -12.04
C GLU A 265 -1.96 -11.92 -11.70
N ILE A 266 -2.88 -12.52 -10.93
CA ILE A 266 -3.18 -13.97 -11.07
C ILE A 266 -4.06 -14.17 -12.31
#